data_AF-A0AA95ETJ6-F1
#
_entry.id   AF-A0AA95ETJ6-F1
#
_cell.length_a   1.000
_cell.length_b   1.000
_cell.length_c   1.000
_cell.angle_alpha   90.00
_cell.angle_beta   90.00
_cell.angle_gamma   90.00
#
_symmetry.space_group_name_H-M   'P 1'
#
loop_
_entity.id
_entity.type
_entity.pdbx_description
1 polymer ?
#
loop_
_entity_poly.entity_id
_entity_poly.type
_entity_poly.pdbx_seq_one_letter_code
_entity_poly.pdbx_strand_id
1 'polypeptide(L)' 'MAAARSPVLRVPSFIVPESRNLLVNPSHPATAGLRVTSQRPFRFDARLWQSDAL' A
#
# COMPACT_ATOMS: atom_id res chain seq x y z
N MET A 1 18.31 -10.07 0.73
CA MET A 1 17.60 -9.15 1.64
C MET A 1 17.76 -7.73 1.15
N ALA A 2 16.71 -6.90 1.14
CA ALA A 2 16.83 -5.50 0.75
C ALA A 2 17.68 -4.77 1.81
N ALA A 3 18.79 -4.15 1.40
CA ALA A 3 19.84 -3.60 2.28
C ALA A 3 19.42 -2.34 3.09
N ALA A 4 18.13 -2.16 3.38
CA ALA A 4 17.56 -1.04 4.14
C ALA A 4 18.13 0.35 3.73
N ARG A 5 18.41 0.55 2.45
CA ARG A 5 19.09 1.77 1.95
C ARG A 5 18.19 3.00 1.87
N SER A 6 16.87 2.81 1.95
CA SER A 6 15.89 3.86 1.85
C SER A 6 14.70 3.57 2.78
N PRO A 7 13.99 4.62 3.26
CA PRO A 7 12.77 4.45 4.06
C PRO A 7 11.59 3.95 3.23
N VAL A 8 11.61 4.21 1.91
CA VAL A 8 10.59 3.76 0.96
C VAL A 8 11.27 3.15 -0.27
N LEU A 9 10.72 2.04 -0.76
CA LEU A 9 11.09 1.42 -2.03
C LEU A 9 9.88 1.40 -2.96
N ARG A 10 10.07 1.88 -4.19
CA ARG A 10 9.04 1.91 -5.23
C ARG A 10 9.22 0.71 -6.17
N VAL A 11 8.22 -0.16 -6.22
CA VAL A 11 8.26 -1.41 -7.01
C VAL A 11 7.14 -1.43 -8.06
N PRO A 12 7.31 -2.12 -9.20
CA PRO A 12 6.23 -2.27 -10.16
C PRO A 12 5.04 -3.01 -9.53
N SER A 13 3.82 -2.62 -9.89
CA SER A 13 2.64 -3.41 -9.58
C SER A 13 2.52 -4.56 -10.57
N PHE A 14 2.24 -5.77 -10.06
CA PHE A 14 2.01 -6.92 -10.92
C PHE A 14 0.61 -6.90 -11.57
N ILE A 15 -0.38 -6.37 -10.85
CA ILE A 15 -1.80 -6.38 -11.29
C ILE A 15 -2.06 -5.32 -12.35
N VAL A 16 -1.50 -4.12 -12.15
CA VAL A 16 -1.71 -2.97 -13.05
C VAL A 16 -0.33 -2.47 -13.51
N PRO A 17 0.15 -2.87 -14.70
CA PRO A 17 1.51 -2.64 -15.17
C PRO A 17 1.97 -1.17 -15.15
N GLU A 18 1.05 -0.24 -15.37
CA GLU A 18 1.31 1.20 -15.40
C GLU A 18 1.45 1.82 -14.01
N SER A 19 1.10 1.06 -12.95
CA SER A 19 1.11 1.51 -11.56
C SER A 19 2.30 0.98 -10.76
N ARG A 20 2.56 1.60 -9.60
CA ARG A 20 3.65 1.20 -8.69
C ARG A 20 3.17 1.08 -7.26
N ASN A 21 3.67 0.07 -6.55
CA ASN A 21 3.47 -0.08 -5.12
C ASN A 21 4.63 0.59 -4.35
N LEU A 22 4.34 1.02 -3.13
CA LEU A 22 5.34 1.59 -2.22
C LEU A 22 5.49 0.66 -1.01
N LEU A 23 6.73 0.22 -0.78
CA LEU A 23 7.10 -0.53 0.42
C LEU A 23 7.75 0.43 1.40
N VAL A 24 7.17 0.57 2.59
CA VAL A 24 7.74 1.38 3.68
C VAL A 24 8.55 0.46 4.59
N ASN A 25 9.79 0.83 4.90
CA ASN A 25 10.62 0.14 5.87
C ASN A 25 10.51 0.81 7.25
N PRO A 26 9.76 0.24 8.21
CA PRO A 26 9.60 0.84 9.53
C PRO A 26 10.89 0.89 10.34
N SER A 27 11.86 0.00 10.06
CA SER A 27 13.14 -0.04 10.77
C SER A 27 14.16 1.01 10.28
N HIS A 28 13.86 1.74 9.20
CA HIS A 28 14.75 2.78 8.69
C HIS A 28 14.60 4.08 9.52
N PRO A 29 15.67 4.72 10.03
CA PRO A 29 15.57 5.90 10.90
C PRO A 29 14.78 7.06 10.29
N ALA A 30 14.97 7.32 8.98
CA ALA A 30 14.22 8.38 8.29
C ALA A 30 12.71 8.12 8.17
N THR A 31 12.23 6.91 8.47
CA THR A 31 10.79 6.60 8.50
C THR A 31 10.07 7.31 9.64
N ALA A 32 10.80 7.76 10.67
CA ALA A 32 10.26 8.54 11.78
C ALA A 32 9.55 9.84 11.34
N GLY A 33 9.83 10.35 10.13
CA GLY A 33 9.17 11.53 9.55
C GLY A 33 7.86 11.24 8.80
N LEU A 34 7.54 9.98 8.49
CA LEU A 34 6.32 9.66 7.73
C LEU A 34 5.07 9.86 8.60
N ARG A 35 4.05 10.51 8.04
CA ARG A 35 2.77 10.77 8.71
C ARG A 35 1.62 10.47 7.77
N VAL A 36 0.53 9.95 8.32
CA VAL A 36 -0.74 9.91 7.60
C VAL A 36 -1.37 11.29 7.70
N THR A 37 -1.45 12.01 6.58
CA THR A 37 -1.95 13.39 6.54
C THR A 37 -3.45 13.48 6.31
N SER A 38 -4.08 12.40 5.83
CA SER A 38 -5.50 12.34 5.58
C SER A 38 -6.00 10.90 5.64
N GLN A 39 -7.20 10.73 6.17
CA GLN A 39 -7.95 9.48 6.16
C GLN A 39 -9.40 9.82 5.86
N ARG A 40 -10.09 8.94 5.15
CA ARG A 40 -11.53 9.06 4.91
C ARG A 40 -12.18 7.68 5.03
N PRO A 41 -13.46 7.60 5.43
CA PRO A 41 -14.22 6.38 5.30
C PRO A 41 -14.19 5.89 3.85
N PHE A 42 -13.88 4.60 3.66
CA PHE A 42 -13.97 3.92 2.37
C PHE A 42 -14.89 2.73 2.55
N ARG A 43 -15.91 2.63 1.70
CA ARG A 43 -16.80 1.46 1.62
C ARG A 43 -16.65 0.86 0.24
N PHE A 44 -16.33 -0.43 0.19
CA PHE A 44 -16.40 -1.20 -1.05
C PHE A 44 -17.85 -1.19 -1.57
N ASP A 45 -18.02 -1.22 -2.89
CA ASP A 45 -19.33 -1.40 -3.51
C ASP A 45 -19.94 -2.72 -3.01
N ALA A 46 -21.19 -2.69 -2.56
CA ALA A 46 -21.85 -3.86 -1.98
C ALA A 46 -21.92 -5.05 -2.96
N ARG A 47 -21.91 -4.79 -4.28
CA ARG A 47 -21.94 -5.82 -5.31
C ARG A 47 -20.66 -6.67 -5.38
N LEU A 48 -19.54 -6.18 -4.81
CA LEU A 48 -18.29 -6.94 -4.72
C LEU A 48 -18.38 -8.16 -3.79
N TRP A 49 -19.41 -8.22 -2.94
CA TRP A 49 -19.56 -9.23 -1.89
C TRP A 49 -20.82 -10.09 -2.08
N GLN A 50 -21.36 -10.20 -3.30
CA GLN A 50 -22.42 -11.17 -3.57
C GLN A 50 -21.85 -12.58 -3.39
N SER A 51 -22.06 -13.15 -2.21
CA SER A 51 -22.13 -14.60 -2.05
C SER A 51 -23.36 -15.06 -2.82
N ASP A 52 -23.17 -15.91 -3.84
CA ASP A 52 -24.25 -16.62 -4.50
C ASP A 52 -25.11 -17.29 -3.43
N ALA A 53 -26.30 -16.75 -3.21
CA ALA A 53 -27.34 -17.44 -2.48
C ALA A 53 -27.91 -18.50 -3.43
N LEU A 54 -27.43 -19.73 -3.28
CA LEU A 54 -28.19 -20.93 -3.62
C LEU A 54 -28.83 -21.47 -2.34
#